data_AF-A0A3D5UUB8-F1
#
_entry.id   AF-A0A3D5UUB8-F1
#
_cell.length_a   1.000
_cell.length_b   1.000
_cell.length_c   1.000
_cell.angle_alpha   90.00
_cell.angle_beta   90.00
_cell.angle_gamma   90.00
#
_symmetry.space_group_name_H-M   'P 1'
#
loop_
_entity.id
_entity.type
_entity.pdbx_description
1 polymer ?
#
loop_
_entity_poly.entity_id
_entity_poly.type
_entity_poly.pdbx_seq_one_letter_code
_entity_poly.pdbx_strand_id
1 'polypeptide(L)'
;MSDFDLAPGDEEGAAVTLAPGWFSRAVAVEPESRFVEVEGTKVHYLRWGDPAKPGLLLVHGNGAHARWWSFVAPFLAREYSVAAIDVSGMGDSGWRERYTLETFAEEQMAVCEDAGFFNCEEPPIIVGHSFGGFITILTGALYGDR
;
A
#
# COMPACT_ATOMS: atom_id res chain seq x y z
N MET A 1 -22.95 -2.90 -23.01
CA MET A 1 -22.25 -1.86 -22.23
C MET A 1 -23.11 -0.63 -22.35
N SER A 2 -23.80 -0.23 -21.28
CA SER A 2 -24.74 0.89 -21.34
C SER A 2 -23.95 2.20 -21.36
N ASP A 3 -24.17 2.99 -22.40
CA ASP A 3 -23.74 4.38 -22.45
C ASP A 3 -24.38 5.11 -21.27
N PHE A 4 -23.55 5.61 -20.36
CA PHE A 4 -23.97 6.59 -19.36
C PHE A 4 -24.09 7.92 -20.09
N ASP A 5 -25.29 8.26 -20.54
CA ASP A 5 -25.58 9.60 -21.02
C ASP A 5 -25.29 10.60 -19.90
N LEU A 6 -24.46 11.61 -20.21
CA LEU A 6 -24.20 12.74 -19.32
C LEU A 6 -25.52 13.47 -19.00
N ALA A 7 -25.66 14.01 -17.78
CA ALA A 7 -26.88 14.70 -17.40
C ALA A 7 -27.07 15.96 -18.28
N PRO A 8 -28.32 16.38 -18.56
CA PRO A 8 -28.57 17.57 -19.36
C PRO A 8 -27.92 18.81 -18.73
N GLY A 9 -26.88 19.35 -19.39
CA GLY A 9 -26.10 20.50 -18.91
C GLY A 9 -24.66 20.17 -18.51
N ASP A 10 -24.30 18.89 -18.42
CA ASP A 10 -22.91 18.46 -18.29
C ASP A 10 -22.24 18.53 -19.67
N GLU A 11 -21.26 19.42 -19.82
CA GLU A 11 -20.34 19.37 -20.95
C GLU A 11 -19.35 18.22 -20.72
N GLU A 12 -19.04 17.48 -21.77
CA GLU A 12 -17.93 16.52 -21.77
C GLU A 12 -16.65 17.33 -21.48
N GLY A 13 -16.19 17.28 -20.22
CA GLY A 13 -15.01 18.03 -19.79
C GLY A 13 -13.83 17.70 -20.70
N ALA A 14 -13.01 18.72 -21.03
CA ALA A 14 -11.89 18.55 -21.95
C ALA A 14 -11.14 17.25 -21.64
N ALA A 15 -11.07 16.35 -22.63
CA ALA A 15 -10.37 15.08 -22.48
C ALA A 15 -8.99 15.37 -21.87
N VAL A 16 -8.69 14.76 -20.73
CA VAL A 16 -7.36 14.87 -20.10
C VAL A 16 -6.39 14.13 -21.01
N THR A 17 -5.84 14.85 -21.98
CA THR A 17 -4.99 14.29 -23.05
C THR A 17 -3.56 14.05 -22.56
N LEU A 18 -3.15 14.70 -21.46
CA LEU A 18 -1.84 14.55 -20.82
C LEU A 18 -2.00 14.43 -19.30
N ALA A 19 -1.25 13.53 -18.70
CA ALA A 19 -1.19 13.42 -17.24
C ALA A 19 -0.69 14.75 -16.63
N PRO A 20 -1.29 15.23 -15.52
CA PRO A 20 -0.80 16.41 -14.84
C PRO A 20 0.65 16.24 -14.40
N GLY A 21 1.45 17.32 -14.46
CA GLY A 21 2.88 17.24 -14.13
C GLY A 21 3.18 16.75 -12.70
N TRP A 22 2.27 16.94 -11.74
CA TRP A 22 2.43 16.37 -10.40
C TRP A 22 2.38 14.85 -10.41
N PHE A 23 1.51 14.25 -11.22
CA PHE A 23 1.32 12.81 -11.32
C PHE A 23 2.56 12.18 -11.96
N SER A 24 3.01 12.73 -13.09
CA SER A 24 4.22 12.27 -13.78
C SER A 24 5.45 12.34 -12.88
N ARG A 25 5.60 13.40 -12.06
CA ARG A 25 6.70 13.50 -11.09
C ARG A 25 6.57 12.47 -9.97
N ALA A 26 5.36 12.21 -9.48
CA ALA A 26 5.15 11.23 -8.41
C ALA A 26 5.50 9.82 -8.88
N VAL A 27 4.91 9.35 -9.98
CA VAL A 27 5.15 7.98 -10.47
C VAL A 27 6.58 7.75 -10.95
N ALA A 28 7.34 8.81 -11.24
CA ALA A 28 8.77 8.72 -11.58
C ALA A 28 9.69 8.52 -10.36
N VAL A 29 9.18 8.64 -9.13
CA VAL A 29 9.95 8.33 -7.91
C VAL A 29 9.97 6.82 -7.72
N GLU A 30 11.06 6.20 -8.12
CA GLU A 30 11.23 4.74 -8.02
C GLU A 30 11.35 4.28 -6.56
N PRO A 31 10.54 3.30 -6.13
CA PRO A 31 10.70 2.64 -4.84
C PRO A 31 11.89 1.68 -4.81
N GLU A 32 12.35 1.38 -3.60
CA GLU A 32 13.06 0.14 -3.31
C GLU A 32 12.04 -1.02 -3.34
N SER A 33 12.31 -2.07 -4.12
CA SER A 33 11.54 -3.32 -4.10
C SER A 33 12.19 -4.31 -3.15
N ARG A 34 11.41 -4.84 -2.21
CA ARG A 34 11.89 -5.72 -1.14
C ARG A 34 10.93 -6.90 -0.95
N PHE A 35 11.45 -7.96 -0.33
CA PHE A 35 10.67 -9.15 0.01
C PHE A 35 10.97 -9.55 1.45
N VAL A 36 9.94 -9.95 2.19
CA VAL A 36 10.04 -10.58 3.50
C VAL A 36 9.37 -11.94 3.45
N GLU A 37 9.87 -12.91 4.21
CA GLU A 37 9.27 -14.25 4.29
C GLU A 37 8.29 -14.33 5.46
N VAL A 38 7.05 -14.75 5.20
CA VAL A 38 5.99 -14.89 6.20
C VAL A 38 5.34 -16.25 6.02
N GLU A 39 5.45 -17.12 7.03
CA GLU A 39 4.94 -18.49 7.00
C GLU A 39 5.26 -19.22 5.66
N GLY A 40 6.53 -19.18 5.24
CA GLY A 40 7.03 -19.85 4.03
C GLY A 40 6.60 -19.23 2.69
N THR A 41 5.93 -18.07 2.71
CA THR A 41 5.56 -17.32 1.49
C THR A 41 6.34 -16.02 1.42
N LYS A 42 6.87 -15.69 0.24
CA LYS A 42 7.51 -14.40 -0.01
C LYS A 42 6.45 -13.32 -0.19
N VAL A 43 6.52 -12.30 0.66
CA VAL A 43 5.66 -11.12 0.65
C VAL A 43 6.49 -9.96 0.10
N HIS A 44 6.09 -9.45 -1.05
CA HIS A 44 6.68 -8.29 -1.68
C HIS A 44 6.14 -7.01 -1.06
N TYR A 45 7.00 -5.99 -0.99
CA TYR A 45 6.56 -4.63 -0.74
C TYR A 45 7.50 -3.62 -1.39
N LEU A 46 6.98 -2.42 -1.60
CA LEU A 46 7.71 -1.27 -2.13
C LEU A 46 7.99 -0.28 -1.00
N ARG A 47 9.16 0.36 -1.01
CA ARG A 47 9.56 1.32 0.03
C ARG A 47 10.04 2.64 -0.57
N TRP A 48 9.63 3.74 0.06
CA TRP A 48 10.02 5.11 -0.28
C TRP A 48 10.42 5.88 0.98
N GLY A 49 11.22 6.92 0.79
CA GLY A 49 11.52 7.89 1.84
C GLY A 49 12.66 7.48 2.78
N ASP A 50 12.89 8.33 3.76
CA ASP A 50 14.01 8.23 4.70
C ASP A 50 13.67 7.25 5.83
N PRO A 51 14.49 6.18 6.07
CA PRO A 51 14.26 5.23 7.16
C PRO A 51 14.24 5.84 8.56
N ALA A 52 14.77 7.05 8.75
CA ALA A 52 14.77 7.73 10.04
C ALA A 52 13.44 8.45 10.37
N LYS A 53 12.47 8.44 9.46
CA LYS A 53 11.14 9.06 9.66
C LYS A 53 10.11 8.05 10.15
N PRO A 54 9.03 8.50 10.82
CA PRO A 54 7.96 7.62 11.28
C PRO A 54 7.42 6.70 10.17
N GLY A 55 7.12 5.45 10.53
CA GLY A 55 6.68 4.43 9.59
C GLY A 55 5.24 4.61 9.12
N LEU A 56 4.99 4.38 7.83
CA LEU A 56 3.66 4.36 7.22
C LEU A 56 3.52 3.18 6.26
N LEU A 57 2.64 2.23 6.58
CA LEU A 57 2.30 1.11 5.72
C LEU A 57 1.00 1.37 4.96
N LEU A 58 1.02 1.15 3.64
CA LEU A 58 -0.13 1.26 2.75
C LEU A 58 -0.57 -0.13 2.27
N VAL A 59 -1.81 -0.50 2.55
CA VAL A 59 -2.37 -1.83 2.26
C VAL A 59 -3.45 -1.72 1.19
N HIS A 60 -3.22 -2.38 0.04
CA HIS A 60 -4.13 -2.33 -1.10
C HIS A 60 -5.41 -3.18 -0.90
N GLY A 61 -6.40 -3.01 -1.79
CA GLY A 61 -7.65 -3.80 -1.79
C GLY A 61 -7.54 -5.13 -2.54
N ASN A 62 -8.63 -5.89 -2.60
CA ASN A 62 -8.64 -7.19 -3.28
C ASN A 62 -8.38 -7.03 -4.79
N GLY A 63 -7.51 -7.88 -5.36
CA GLY A 63 -7.14 -7.84 -6.78
C GLY A 63 -6.27 -6.65 -7.20
N ALA A 64 -5.77 -5.87 -6.25
CA ALA A 64 -4.84 -4.76 -6.48
C ALA A 64 -3.38 -5.18 -6.19
N HIS A 65 -2.48 -4.20 -6.15
CA HIS A 65 -1.05 -4.39 -5.85
C HIS A 65 -0.43 -3.07 -5.33
N ALA A 66 0.75 -3.14 -4.75
CA ALA A 66 1.50 -2.07 -4.08
C ALA A 66 1.69 -0.83 -4.96
N ARG A 67 1.90 -1.01 -6.27
CA ARG A 67 2.09 0.12 -7.21
C ARG A 67 0.86 1.01 -7.38
N TRP A 68 -0.32 0.61 -6.89
CA TRP A 68 -1.46 1.52 -6.83
C TRP A 68 -1.19 2.72 -5.92
N TRP A 69 -0.20 2.63 -5.03
CA TRP A 69 0.23 3.73 -4.18
C TRP A 69 1.34 4.58 -4.80
N SER A 70 1.91 4.24 -5.97
CA SER A 70 3.08 4.92 -6.53
C SER A 70 2.85 6.41 -6.85
N PHE A 71 1.61 6.85 -7.04
CA PHE A 71 1.30 8.26 -7.24
C PHE A 71 0.98 9.02 -5.94
N VAL A 72 0.88 8.32 -4.80
CA VAL A 72 0.58 8.90 -3.47
C VAL A 72 1.79 8.82 -2.54
N ALA A 73 2.45 7.66 -2.50
CA ALA A 73 3.58 7.38 -1.61
C ALA A 73 4.70 8.42 -1.66
N PRO A 74 5.10 8.99 -2.84
CA PRO A 74 6.14 10.02 -2.89
C PRO A 74 5.78 11.32 -2.17
N PHE A 75 4.49 11.65 -2.05
CA PHE A 75 4.05 12.82 -1.29
C PHE A 75 4.13 12.55 0.21
N LEU A 76 3.71 11.35 0.64
CA LEU A 76 3.77 10.91 2.03
C LEU A 76 5.23 10.70 2.51
N ALA A 77 6.12 10.25 1.62
CA ALA A 77 7.54 10.04 1.89
C ALA A 77 8.30 11.32 2.28
N ARG A 78 7.69 12.49 2.10
CA ARG A 78 8.21 13.77 2.60
C ARG A 78 8.22 13.82 4.13
N GLU A 79 7.30 13.14 4.79
CA GLU A 79 7.13 13.15 6.25
C GLU A 79 7.30 11.77 6.88
N TYR A 80 7.13 10.69 6.11
CA TYR A 80 7.18 9.30 6.59
C TYR A 80 8.24 8.45 5.87
N SER A 81 8.65 7.36 6.50
CA SER A 81 9.22 6.18 5.83
C SER A 81 8.05 5.34 5.35
N VAL A 82 7.83 5.23 4.03
CA VAL A 82 6.60 4.66 3.46
C VAL A 82 6.88 3.27 2.91
N ALA A 83 6.01 2.31 3.23
CA ALA A 83 5.96 0.99 2.61
C ALA A 83 4.58 0.76 1.98
N ALA A 84 4.51 0.07 0.85
CA ALA A 84 3.27 -0.43 0.25
C ALA A 84 3.40 -1.93 0.03
N ILE A 85 2.55 -2.72 0.68
CA ILE A 85 2.59 -4.18 0.66
C ILE A 85 1.82 -4.73 -0.54
N ASP A 86 2.35 -5.78 -1.17
CA ASP A 86 1.56 -6.73 -1.95
C ASP A 86 1.08 -7.84 -1.01
N VAL A 87 -0.22 -7.88 -0.70
CA VAL A 87 -0.79 -8.92 0.16
C VAL A 87 -0.62 -10.30 -0.52
N SER A 88 -0.32 -11.36 0.23
CA SER A 88 -0.10 -12.68 -0.39
C SER A 88 -1.27 -13.12 -1.27
N GLY A 89 -0.95 -13.74 -2.40
CA GLY A 89 -1.90 -14.05 -3.46
C GLY A 89 -2.18 -12.90 -4.44
N MET A 90 -1.57 -11.72 -4.24
CA MET A 90 -1.71 -10.55 -5.12
C MET A 90 -0.36 -9.91 -5.44
N GLY A 91 -0.35 -9.07 -6.47
CA GLY A 91 0.84 -8.35 -6.93
C GLY A 91 2.02 -9.30 -7.19
N ASP A 92 3.20 -8.92 -6.69
CA ASP A 92 4.42 -9.70 -6.84
C ASP A 92 4.67 -10.66 -5.66
N SER A 93 3.74 -10.75 -4.70
CA SER A 93 3.80 -11.71 -3.59
C SER A 93 3.46 -13.13 -4.04
N GLY A 94 4.02 -14.11 -3.32
CA GLY A 94 3.68 -15.51 -3.50
C GLY A 94 2.23 -15.81 -3.12
N TRP A 95 1.74 -16.97 -3.58
CA TRP A 95 0.41 -17.48 -3.24
C TRP A 95 0.50 -18.53 -2.12
N ARG A 96 -0.63 -18.75 -1.44
CA ARG A 96 -0.79 -19.74 -0.37
C ARG A 96 -1.90 -20.74 -0.70
N GLU A 97 -1.81 -21.95 -0.15
CA GLU A 97 -2.89 -22.94 -0.23
C GLU A 97 -4.13 -22.52 0.60
N ARG A 98 -3.90 -21.80 1.70
CA ARG A 98 -4.94 -21.28 2.59
C ARG A 98 -4.58 -19.86 3.00
N TYR A 99 -5.59 -18.99 2.98
CA TYR A 99 -5.51 -17.62 3.47
C TYR A 99 -6.37 -17.48 4.72
N THR A 100 -5.82 -16.85 5.75
CA THR A 100 -6.53 -16.49 6.99
C THR A 100 -6.35 -14.99 7.23
N LEU A 101 -7.21 -14.39 8.05
CA LEU A 101 -7.08 -12.97 8.36
C LEU A 101 -5.86 -12.71 9.25
N GLU A 102 -5.51 -13.67 10.10
CA GLU A 102 -4.35 -13.66 10.97
C GLU A 102 -3.06 -13.62 10.15
N THR A 103 -2.92 -14.47 9.13
CA THR A 103 -1.74 -14.43 8.25
C THR A 103 -1.64 -13.07 7.54
N PHE A 104 -2.75 -12.48 7.08
CA PHE A 104 -2.71 -11.13 6.49
C PHE A 104 -2.31 -10.03 7.48
N ALA A 105 -2.61 -10.19 8.77
CA ALA A 105 -2.16 -9.27 9.81
C ALA A 105 -0.65 -9.45 10.10
N GLU A 106 -0.19 -10.70 10.17
CA GLU A 106 1.22 -11.04 10.32
C GLU A 106 2.06 -10.49 9.15
N GLU A 107 1.55 -10.55 7.93
CA GLU A 107 2.21 -9.98 6.74
C GLU A 107 2.44 -8.47 6.87
N GLN A 108 1.43 -7.73 7.35
CA GLN A 108 1.56 -6.30 7.59
C GLN A 108 2.62 -6.00 8.66
N MET A 109 2.61 -6.74 9.77
CA MET A 109 3.58 -6.56 10.85
C MET A 109 5.00 -6.94 10.42
N ALA A 110 5.16 -8.01 9.63
CA ALA A 110 6.44 -8.43 9.09
C ALA A 110 7.03 -7.39 8.13
N VAL A 111 6.19 -6.75 7.30
CA VAL A 111 6.64 -5.63 6.46
C VAL A 111 7.02 -4.42 7.30
N CYS A 112 6.25 -4.06 8.32
CA CYS A 112 6.63 -2.96 9.24
C CYS A 112 7.98 -3.22 9.92
N GLU A 113 8.24 -4.46 10.34
CA GLU A 113 9.51 -4.88 10.95
C GLU A 113 10.68 -4.79 9.96
N ASP A 114 10.55 -5.41 8.78
CA ASP A 114 11.62 -5.42 7.76
C ASP A 114 11.88 -4.02 7.17
N ALA A 115 10.86 -3.17 7.09
CA ALA A 115 10.97 -1.78 6.70
C ALA A 115 11.59 -0.88 7.80
N GLY A 116 11.81 -1.43 9.00
CA GLY A 116 12.46 -0.75 10.11
C GLY A 116 11.58 0.25 10.86
N PHE A 117 10.25 0.12 10.76
CA PHE A 117 9.33 1.13 11.30
C PHE A 117 9.33 1.18 12.83
N PHE A 118 9.65 0.08 13.51
CA PHE A 118 9.77 0.02 14.97
C PHE A 118 11.09 0.59 15.50
N ASN A 119 11.96 1.13 14.63
CA ASN A 119 13.17 1.85 15.06
C ASN A 119 12.89 3.31 15.43
N CYS A 120 11.69 3.81 15.14
CA CYS A 120 11.23 5.15 15.55
C CYS A 120 10.56 5.09 16.92
N GLU A 121 10.46 6.24 17.60
CA GLU A 121 9.76 6.33 18.89
C GLU A 121 8.25 6.15 18.74
N GLU A 122 7.69 6.65 17.64
CA GLU A 122 6.28 6.48 17.31
C GLU A 122 5.99 5.12 16.66
N PRO A 123 4.88 4.46 17.03
CA PRO A 123 4.44 3.24 16.36
C PRO A 123 4.08 3.50 14.90
N PRO A 124 4.19 2.50 14.00
CA PRO A 124 3.83 2.66 12.60
C PRO A 124 2.34 2.96 12.42
N ILE A 125 2.03 3.79 11.44
CA ILE A 125 0.67 3.99 10.97
C ILE A 125 0.39 2.99 9.85
N ILE A 126 -0.77 2.30 9.90
CA ILE A 126 -1.20 1.41 8.83
C ILE A 126 -2.49 1.95 8.20
N VAL A 127 -2.48 2.16 6.89
CA VAL A 127 -3.61 2.67 6.11
C VAL A 127 -4.06 1.59 5.13
N GLY A 128 -5.28 1.08 5.32
CA GLY A 128 -5.86 0.07 4.45
C GLY A 128 -7.00 0.62 3.58
N HIS A 129 -7.05 0.18 2.32
CA HIS A 129 -8.14 0.49 1.39
C HIS A 129 -8.97 -0.76 1.06
N SER A 130 -10.30 -0.66 1.11
CA SER A 130 -11.23 -1.76 0.76
C SER A 130 -10.92 -3.03 1.58
N PHE A 131 -10.65 -4.17 0.94
CA PHE A 131 -10.21 -5.41 1.60
C PHE A 131 -8.97 -5.17 2.49
N GLY A 132 -8.03 -4.33 2.05
CA GLY A 132 -6.88 -3.91 2.85
C GLY A 132 -7.29 -3.25 4.16
N GLY A 133 -8.35 -2.44 4.14
CA GLY A 133 -8.94 -1.85 5.35
C GLY A 133 -9.51 -2.89 6.29
N PHE A 134 -10.20 -3.91 5.76
CA PHE A 134 -10.75 -5.00 6.55
C PHE A 134 -9.66 -5.81 7.29
N ILE A 135 -8.58 -6.20 6.61
CA ILE A 135 -7.46 -6.91 7.25
C ILE A 135 -6.63 -6.02 8.17
N THR A 136 -6.56 -4.71 7.91
CA THR A 136 -5.87 -3.73 8.77
C THR A 136 -6.60 -3.57 10.10
N ILE A 137 -7.94 -3.60 10.13
CA ILE A 137 -8.71 -3.54 11.39
C ILE A 137 -8.33 -4.71 12.31
N LEU A 138 -8.22 -5.93 11.76
CA LEU A 138 -7.78 -7.08 12.56
C LEU A 138 -6.32 -6.90 13.04
N THR A 139 -5.46 -6.34 12.19
CA THR A 139 -4.06 -6.05 12.56
C THR A 139 -4.00 -5.13 13.77
N GLY A 140 -4.77 -4.04 13.78
CA GLY A 140 -4.88 -3.16 14.95
C GLY A 140 -5.49 -3.85 16.18
N ALA A 141 -6.41 -4.79 16.00
CA ALA A 141 -6.99 -5.55 17.11
C ALA A 141 -6.01 -6.56 17.73
N LEU A 142 -5.15 -7.18 16.91
CA LEU A 142 -4.18 -8.19 17.36
C LEU A 142 -2.87 -7.58 17.87
N TYR A 143 -2.47 -6.42 17.33
CA TYR A 143 -1.16 -5.83 17.54
C TYR A 143 -1.20 -4.37 17.99
N GLY A 144 -2.34 -3.87 18.49
CA GLY A 144 -2.51 -2.44 18.83
C GLY A 144 -1.58 -1.88 19.92
N ASP A 145 -0.85 -2.75 20.64
CA ASP A 145 0.17 -2.37 21.62
C ASP A 145 1.57 -2.19 21.00
N ARG A 146 1.72 -2.45 19.69
CA ARG A 146 2.95 -2.31 18.90
C ARG A 146 2.87 -1.13 17.95
#